data_AF-A0A961AJ10-F1
#
_entry.id   AF-A0A961AJ10-F1
#
_cell.length_a   1.000
_cell.length_b   1.000
_cell.length_c   1.000
_cell.angle_alpha   90.00
_cell.angle_beta   90.00
_cell.angle_gamma   90.00
#
_symmetry.space_group_name_H-M   'P 1'
#
loop_
_entity.id
_entity.type
_entity.pdbx_description
1 polymer ?
#
loop_
_entity_poly.entity_id
_entity_poly.type
_entity_poly.pdbx_seq_one_letter_code
_entity_poly.pdbx_strand_id
1 'polypeptide(L)'
;MQPLPLLLVAALGSLVPTFLTSTTHAADAKHLLAVPGKTLLEDKLDTAPGGKWKAAKGDWKVADGTWVGAELEADHHGAVIRLPEQYQDLIIQAEFKLDGAKAISLTINAVKDHMSRVMVTPTSVMVRRDDNDHEGPDQAITFAGFKTDLADGKWHTIRIEMVGDTMLGLVDDNIAWGSDELFTQTKSAPGFTVSGQSAAFRNLVISEATLNPNWDKVKSKLPAPGELAPPPAGGKGKGKGKGKGKG
;
A
#
# COMPACT_ATOMS: atom_id res chain seq x y z
N MET A 1 -52.50 -8.34 59.43
CA MET A 1 -51.55 -7.54 58.64
C MET A 1 -50.57 -8.53 58.00
N GLN A 2 -50.71 -8.79 56.70
CA GLN A 2 -49.78 -9.64 55.94
C GLN A 2 -48.60 -8.80 55.44
N PRO A 3 -47.40 -9.39 55.34
CA PRO A 3 -46.44 -8.94 54.34
C PRO A 3 -46.09 -10.06 53.33
N LEU A 4 -46.36 -9.70 52.07
CA LEU A 4 -45.75 -10.00 50.77
C LEU A 4 -44.79 -11.21 50.58
N PRO A 5 -44.89 -11.95 49.46
CA PRO A 5 -43.90 -12.93 49.06
C PRO A 5 -42.70 -12.31 48.32
N LEU A 6 -41.56 -12.96 48.53
CA LEU A 6 -40.23 -12.75 47.98
C LEU A 6 -40.24 -12.91 46.44
N LEU A 7 -39.84 -11.88 45.68
CA LEU A 7 -39.60 -11.98 44.24
C LEU A 7 -38.15 -12.39 43.99
N LEU A 8 -37.95 -13.59 43.45
CA LEU A 8 -36.67 -14.10 42.98
C LEU A 8 -36.36 -13.47 41.61
N VAL A 9 -35.38 -12.57 41.53
CA VAL A 9 -34.87 -12.05 40.25
C VAL A 9 -33.76 -12.97 39.77
N ALA A 10 -34.06 -13.81 38.79
CA ALA A 10 -33.05 -14.56 38.03
C ALA A 10 -32.37 -13.62 37.03
N ALA A 11 -31.11 -13.27 37.28
CA ALA A 11 -30.27 -12.56 36.32
C ALA A 11 -29.76 -13.55 35.25
N LEU A 12 -30.38 -13.54 34.08
CA LEU A 12 -29.87 -14.20 32.88
C LEU A 12 -28.72 -13.34 32.33
N GLY A 13 -27.48 -13.76 32.61
CA GLY A 13 -26.29 -13.22 31.98
C GLY A 13 -26.29 -13.54 30.49
N SER A 14 -26.55 -12.54 29.66
CA SER A 14 -26.44 -12.65 28.20
C SER A 14 -24.96 -12.62 27.83
N LEU A 15 -24.39 -13.80 27.60
CA LEU A 15 -23.06 -13.95 27.01
C LEU A 15 -23.17 -13.51 25.53
N VAL A 16 -22.73 -12.29 25.22
CA VAL A 16 -22.62 -11.83 23.84
C VAL A 16 -21.35 -12.45 23.25
N PRO A 17 -21.44 -13.36 22.25
CA PRO A 17 -20.25 -13.84 21.58
C PRO A 17 -19.65 -12.69 20.78
N THR A 18 -18.47 -12.23 21.21
CA THR A 18 -17.63 -11.32 20.41
C THR A 18 -17.13 -12.09 19.21
N PHE A 19 -17.82 -11.99 18.08
CA PHE A 19 -17.29 -12.44 16.80
C PHE A 19 -16.12 -11.51 16.44
N LEU A 20 -14.88 -11.99 16.63
CA LEU A 20 -13.74 -11.44 15.91
C LEU A 20 -13.97 -11.75 14.43
N THR A 21 -14.48 -10.78 13.68
CA THR A 21 -14.40 -10.82 12.22
C THR A 21 -12.94 -10.62 11.83
N SER A 22 -12.22 -11.73 11.64
CA SER A 22 -10.96 -11.73 10.92
C SER A 22 -11.21 -11.17 9.53
N THR A 23 -10.74 -9.95 9.28
CA THR A 23 -10.78 -9.35 7.94
C THR A 23 -9.73 -10.03 7.06
N THR A 24 -10.03 -11.22 6.57
CA THR A 24 -9.30 -11.86 5.48
C THR A 24 -9.68 -11.15 4.18
N HIS A 25 -8.97 -10.07 3.85
CA HIS A 25 -9.04 -9.47 2.52
C HIS A 25 -7.64 -9.19 1.91
N ALA A 26 -6.56 -9.27 2.69
CA ALA A 26 -5.22 -8.92 2.21
C ALA A 26 -4.42 -10.10 1.63
N ALA A 27 -4.77 -11.35 1.94
CA ALA A 27 -4.01 -12.54 1.50
C ALA A 27 -4.42 -13.07 0.11
N ASP A 28 -5.58 -12.67 -0.43
CA ASP A 28 -6.19 -13.33 -1.60
C ASP A 28 -6.06 -12.56 -2.93
N ALA A 29 -5.45 -11.36 -2.95
CA ALA A 29 -5.17 -10.70 -4.22
C ALA A 29 -4.08 -11.48 -4.97
N LYS A 30 -4.50 -12.30 -5.93
CA LYS A 30 -3.64 -13.16 -6.76
C LYS A 30 -2.45 -12.38 -7.34
N HIS A 31 -1.23 -12.84 -7.09
CA HIS A 31 -0.03 -12.31 -7.73
C HIS A 31 -0.12 -12.47 -9.25
N LEU A 32 0.30 -11.44 -9.99
CA LEU A 32 0.04 -11.32 -11.43
C LEU A 32 1.29 -11.51 -12.26
N LEU A 33 2.33 -10.71 -11.99
CA LEU A 33 3.63 -10.81 -12.64
C LEU A 33 4.44 -11.95 -12.02
N ALA A 34 4.38 -12.07 -10.70
CA ALA A 34 5.27 -12.94 -9.94
C ALA A 34 4.55 -14.17 -9.36
N VAL A 35 5.32 -15.25 -9.16
CA VAL A 35 5.00 -16.35 -8.25
C VAL A 35 5.86 -16.18 -6.99
N PRO A 36 5.26 -16.03 -5.79
CA PRO A 36 6.02 -15.92 -4.55
C PRO A 36 6.88 -17.15 -4.29
N GLY A 37 8.14 -16.92 -3.91
CA GLY A 37 9.08 -17.92 -3.40
C GLY A 37 9.16 -17.88 -1.88
N LYS A 38 10.38 -18.00 -1.34
CA LYS A 38 10.62 -17.94 0.10
C LYS A 38 10.27 -16.57 0.68
N THR A 39 9.58 -16.54 1.81
CA THR A 39 9.40 -15.32 2.61
C THR A 39 10.75 -14.86 3.18
N LEU A 40 11.14 -13.63 2.85
CA LEU A 40 12.37 -12.98 3.29
C LEU A 40 12.15 -12.13 4.55
N LEU A 41 11.00 -11.46 4.61
CA LEU A 41 10.56 -10.68 5.76
C LEU A 41 9.04 -10.78 5.89
N GLU A 42 8.57 -10.95 7.12
CA GLU A 42 7.20 -10.70 7.51
C GLU A 42 7.24 -9.82 8.76
N ASP A 43 6.59 -8.66 8.69
CA ASP A 43 6.59 -7.67 9.75
C ASP A 43 5.17 -7.10 9.88
N LYS A 44 4.58 -7.24 11.08
CA LYS A 44 3.23 -6.71 11.35
C LYS A 44 3.23 -5.18 11.36
N LEU A 45 4.39 -4.56 11.57
CA LEU A 45 4.56 -3.13 11.78
C LEU A 45 3.78 -2.64 13.01
N ASP A 46 3.80 -3.42 14.10
CA ASP A 46 3.08 -3.16 15.34
C ASP A 46 4.01 -2.81 16.52
N THR A 47 5.32 -2.79 16.30
CA THR A 47 6.35 -2.35 17.26
C THR A 47 7.08 -1.11 16.76
N ALA A 48 7.43 -0.16 17.65
CA ALA A 48 8.06 1.09 17.25
C ALA A 48 9.23 0.87 16.26
N PRO A 49 9.32 1.67 15.18
CA PRO A 49 10.37 1.51 14.18
C PRO A 49 11.77 1.46 14.80
N GLY A 50 12.55 0.46 14.42
CA GLY A 50 13.87 0.22 14.99
C GLY A 50 14.51 -1.06 14.43
N GLY A 51 15.64 -1.45 15.03
CA GLY A 51 16.41 -2.60 14.57
C GLY A 51 16.94 -2.39 13.16
N LYS A 52 16.40 -3.19 12.22
CA LYS A 52 16.78 -3.15 10.80
C LYS A 52 16.30 -1.87 10.12
N TRP A 53 15.17 -1.32 10.54
CA TRP A 53 14.58 -0.14 9.92
C TRP A 53 15.31 1.15 10.29
N LYS A 54 15.35 2.10 9.35
CA LYS A 54 15.96 3.42 9.49
C LYS A 54 14.97 4.50 9.09
N ALA A 55 14.44 5.20 10.09
CA ALA A 55 13.68 6.43 9.88
C ALA A 55 14.67 7.57 9.60
N ALA A 56 14.64 8.13 8.39
CA ALA A 56 15.54 9.20 7.98
C ALA A 56 14.93 10.59 8.19
N LYS A 57 13.60 10.70 8.06
CA LYS A 57 12.83 11.95 8.12
C LYS A 57 11.43 11.71 8.68
N GLY A 58 10.82 12.75 9.23
CA GLY A 58 9.47 12.74 9.78
C GLY A 58 9.36 12.04 11.13
N ASP A 59 8.13 11.96 11.64
CA ASP A 59 7.78 11.23 12.85
C ASP A 59 7.29 9.83 12.47
N TRP A 60 7.84 8.81 13.11
CA TRP A 60 7.43 7.42 12.93
C TRP A 60 7.23 6.75 14.29
N LYS A 61 6.02 6.28 14.54
CA LYS A 61 5.63 5.69 15.83
C LYS A 61 4.66 4.54 15.64
N VAL A 62 4.35 3.84 16.73
CA VAL A 62 3.21 2.92 16.77
C VAL A 62 2.01 3.63 17.38
N ALA A 63 0.86 3.52 16.72
CA ALA A 63 -0.44 3.84 17.28
C ALA A 63 -1.45 2.77 16.82
N ASP A 64 -2.32 2.35 17.72
CA ASP A 64 -3.37 1.35 17.48
C ASP A 64 -2.85 0.04 16.84
N GLY A 65 -1.64 -0.38 17.24
CA GLY A 65 -0.99 -1.60 16.74
C GLY A 65 -0.51 -1.50 15.28
N THR A 66 -0.29 -0.29 14.78
CA THR A 66 0.20 -0.03 13.42
C THR A 66 1.28 1.03 13.42
N TRP A 67 2.14 1.03 12.41
CA TRP A 67 3.05 2.13 12.17
C TRP A 67 2.30 3.33 11.66
N VAL A 68 2.58 4.49 12.21
CA VAL A 68 2.09 5.78 11.75
C VAL A 68 3.28 6.63 11.38
N GLY A 69 3.37 6.99 10.09
CA GLY A 69 4.34 7.94 9.57
C GLY A 69 3.68 9.29 9.34
N ALA A 70 4.37 10.37 9.72
CA ALA A 70 3.89 11.74 9.58
C ALA A 70 5.02 12.69 9.14
N GLU A 71 4.72 13.59 8.21
CA GLU A 71 5.66 14.64 7.84
C GLU A 71 5.87 15.60 9.01
N LEU A 72 7.11 16.00 9.23
CA LEU A 72 7.43 17.09 10.15
C LEU A 72 7.76 18.33 9.32
N GLU A 73 7.05 19.43 9.56
CA GLU A 73 7.25 20.68 8.81
C GLU A 73 8.71 21.15 8.85
N ALA A 74 9.38 20.98 10.00
CA ALA A 74 10.78 21.33 10.22
C ALA A 74 11.78 20.55 9.33
N ASP A 75 11.37 19.41 8.76
CA ASP A 75 12.22 18.63 7.86
C ASP A 75 12.21 19.18 6.43
N HIS A 76 11.25 20.04 6.07
CA HIS A 76 11.02 20.52 4.69
C HIS A 76 10.99 19.37 3.65
N HIS A 77 10.60 18.18 4.08
CA HIS A 77 10.63 16.94 3.34
C HIS A 77 9.62 15.97 3.94
N GLY A 78 9.00 15.13 3.10
CA GLY A 78 8.12 14.06 3.58
C GLY A 78 8.83 13.11 4.55
N ALA A 79 8.07 12.45 5.41
CA ALA A 79 8.58 11.37 6.25
C ALA A 79 9.16 10.25 5.38
N VAL A 80 10.30 9.69 5.79
CA VAL A 80 10.98 8.61 5.08
C VAL A 80 11.46 7.55 6.07
N ILE A 81 11.08 6.31 5.82
CA ILE A 81 11.64 5.14 6.50
C ILE A 81 12.09 4.09 5.49
N ARG A 82 13.23 3.45 5.76
CA ARG A 82 13.87 2.49 4.86
C ARG A 82 14.29 1.23 5.59
N LEU A 83 14.18 0.09 4.92
CA LEU A 83 14.80 -1.16 5.29
C LEU A 83 16.07 -1.33 4.48
N PRO A 84 17.27 -1.06 5.01
CA PRO A 84 18.55 -1.04 4.29
C PRO A 84 19.06 -2.46 3.98
N GLU A 85 18.24 -3.25 3.31
CA GLU A 85 18.55 -4.58 2.81
C GLU A 85 18.50 -4.59 1.28
N GLN A 86 19.10 -5.63 0.69
CA GLN A 86 19.18 -5.81 -0.76
C GLN A 86 18.44 -7.08 -1.19
N TYR A 87 17.84 -7.02 -2.37
CA TYR A 87 17.00 -8.04 -2.97
C TYR A 87 17.25 -8.14 -4.48
N GLN A 88 16.83 -9.26 -5.07
CA GLN A 88 16.70 -9.38 -6.54
C GLN A 88 15.22 -9.49 -6.88
N ASP A 89 14.78 -10.49 -7.65
CA ASP A 89 13.37 -10.68 -7.96
C ASP A 89 12.57 -10.86 -6.67
N LEU A 90 11.59 -9.97 -6.45
CA LEU A 90 10.86 -9.90 -5.19
C LEU A 90 9.41 -9.46 -5.36
N ILE A 91 8.63 -9.76 -4.33
CA ILE A 91 7.33 -9.16 -4.08
C ILE A 91 7.42 -8.40 -2.76
N ILE A 92 6.92 -7.15 -2.75
CA ILE A 92 6.69 -6.39 -1.53
C ILE A 92 5.20 -6.07 -1.46
N GLN A 93 4.57 -6.42 -0.35
CA GLN A 93 3.17 -6.12 -0.09
C GLN A 93 3.01 -5.53 1.31
N ALA A 94 2.13 -4.55 1.45
CA ALA A 94 1.66 -4.07 2.74
C ALA A 94 0.20 -3.59 2.62
N GLU A 95 -0.40 -3.28 3.78
CA GLU A 95 -1.63 -2.50 3.84
C GLU A 95 -1.32 -1.08 4.34
N PHE A 96 -2.07 -0.10 3.84
CA PHE A 96 -1.99 1.28 4.28
C PHE A 96 -3.37 1.88 4.56
N LYS A 97 -3.40 2.94 5.36
CA LYS A 97 -4.61 3.74 5.64
C LYS A 97 -4.22 5.21 5.68
N LEU A 98 -4.90 6.04 4.88
CA LEU A 98 -4.69 7.48 4.88
C LEU A 98 -5.37 8.13 6.09
N ASP A 99 -4.73 9.13 6.68
CA ASP A 99 -5.30 9.97 7.74
C ASP A 99 -4.71 11.39 7.61
N GLY A 100 -5.24 12.15 6.65
CA GLY A 100 -4.76 13.47 6.27
C GLY A 100 -3.42 13.51 5.53
N ALA A 101 -2.87 12.36 5.11
CA ALA A 101 -1.73 12.31 4.20
C ALA A 101 -2.07 12.89 2.82
N LYS A 102 -1.20 13.75 2.30
CA LYS A 102 -1.29 14.28 0.93
C LYS A 102 -0.78 13.28 -0.09
N ALA A 103 0.26 12.54 0.27
CA ALA A 103 0.76 11.42 -0.52
C ALA A 103 1.44 10.39 0.38
N ILE A 104 1.43 9.14 -0.05
CA ILE A 104 2.34 8.10 0.41
C ILE A 104 3.05 7.46 -0.78
N SER A 105 4.11 6.71 -0.52
CA SER A 105 4.57 5.73 -1.50
C SER A 105 5.14 4.48 -0.84
N LEU A 106 4.96 3.34 -1.52
CA LEU A 106 5.83 2.18 -1.37
C LEU A 106 6.94 2.31 -2.41
N THR A 107 8.17 2.29 -1.95
CA THR A 107 9.35 2.62 -2.77
C THR A 107 10.39 1.53 -2.68
N ILE A 108 11.20 1.42 -3.74
CA ILE A 108 12.39 0.59 -3.78
C ILE A 108 13.49 1.33 -4.54
N ASN A 109 14.70 1.28 -4.01
CA ASN A 109 15.86 1.92 -4.62
C ASN A 109 16.68 0.89 -5.41
N ALA A 110 17.58 1.40 -6.25
CA ALA A 110 18.79 0.70 -6.66
C ALA A 110 19.88 0.90 -5.59
N VAL A 111 21.04 0.29 -5.79
CA VAL A 111 22.20 0.51 -4.90
C VAL A 111 22.62 1.98 -4.88
N LYS A 112 22.58 2.66 -6.04
CA LYS A 112 23.01 4.05 -6.18
C LYS A 112 21.92 5.04 -5.75
N ASP A 113 20.72 4.90 -6.29
CA ASP A 113 19.65 5.89 -6.14
C ASP A 113 18.24 5.27 -6.31
N HIS A 114 17.18 6.07 -6.39
CA HIS A 114 15.80 5.63 -6.57
C HIS A 114 15.60 4.75 -7.81
N MET A 115 14.90 3.63 -7.67
CA MET A 115 14.61 2.73 -8.80
C MET A 115 13.15 2.85 -9.21
N SER A 116 12.22 2.70 -8.26
CA SER A 116 10.81 2.66 -8.57
C SER A 116 9.95 2.91 -7.34
N ARG A 117 8.71 3.33 -7.61
CA ARG A 117 7.68 3.47 -6.58
C ARG A 117 6.27 3.29 -7.11
N VAL A 118 5.39 2.90 -6.19
CA VAL A 118 3.94 3.08 -6.29
C VAL A 118 3.58 4.27 -5.40
N MET A 119 3.13 5.36 -6.00
CA MET A 119 2.70 6.57 -5.31
C MET A 119 1.18 6.59 -5.18
N VAL A 120 0.70 7.04 -4.03
CA VAL A 120 -0.72 7.14 -3.74
C VAL A 120 -1.01 8.52 -3.17
N THR A 121 -2.04 9.16 -3.69
CA THR A 121 -2.72 10.30 -3.06
C THR A 121 -4.18 9.92 -2.83
N PRO A 122 -4.97 10.73 -2.09
CA PRO A 122 -6.41 10.47 -2.00
C PRO A 122 -7.11 10.38 -3.36
N THR A 123 -6.58 11.06 -4.39
CA THR A 123 -7.23 11.17 -5.71
C THR A 123 -6.49 10.47 -6.85
N SER A 124 -5.33 9.88 -6.59
CA SER A 124 -4.58 9.18 -7.62
C SER A 124 -3.70 8.05 -7.12
N VAL A 125 -3.45 7.10 -8.03
CA VAL A 125 -2.39 6.09 -7.91
C VAL A 125 -1.48 6.23 -9.12
N MET A 126 -0.16 6.13 -8.92
CA MET A 126 0.81 6.17 -10.01
C MET A 126 1.88 5.10 -9.80
N VAL A 127 2.19 4.35 -10.86
CA VAL A 127 3.27 3.37 -10.88
C VAL A 127 4.34 3.86 -11.84
N ARG A 128 5.59 3.91 -11.39
CA ARG A 128 6.66 4.47 -12.21
C ARG A 128 8.04 3.87 -11.92
N ARG A 129 8.91 4.01 -12.91
CA ARG A 129 10.35 3.99 -12.75
C ARG A 129 10.80 5.40 -12.35
N ASP A 130 11.62 5.49 -11.31
CA ASP A 130 12.14 6.77 -10.82
C ASP A 130 13.38 7.19 -11.58
N ASP A 131 13.69 8.49 -11.58
CA ASP A 131 15.00 9.01 -11.94
C ASP A 131 16.08 8.45 -10.98
N ASN A 132 17.12 7.81 -11.54
CA ASN A 132 18.18 7.11 -10.80
C ASN A 132 19.50 7.90 -10.77
N ASP A 133 19.54 9.12 -11.29
CA ASP A 133 20.74 9.95 -11.22
C ASP A 133 20.52 11.41 -10.82
N HIS A 134 19.27 11.88 -10.72
CA HIS A 134 18.80 13.20 -10.27
C HIS A 134 19.30 14.42 -11.07
N GLU A 135 20.55 14.39 -11.52
CA GLU A 135 21.27 15.48 -12.19
C GLU A 135 21.71 15.09 -13.61
N GLY A 136 21.52 13.83 -14.02
CA GLY A 136 21.94 13.31 -15.31
C GLY A 136 20.83 13.28 -16.36
N PRO A 137 21.07 12.57 -17.48
CA PRO A 137 20.08 12.47 -18.57
C PRO A 137 18.91 11.56 -18.21
N ASP A 138 19.00 10.83 -17.10
CA ASP A 138 18.02 9.87 -16.67
C ASP A 138 16.73 10.58 -16.19
N GLN A 139 15.58 9.98 -16.45
CA GLN A 139 14.30 10.60 -16.11
C GLN A 139 13.30 9.57 -15.58
N ALA A 140 12.41 10.02 -14.71
CA ALA A 140 11.31 9.20 -14.25
C ALA A 140 10.36 8.86 -15.42
N ILE A 141 9.99 7.58 -15.53
CA ILE A 141 9.05 7.08 -16.54
C ILE A 141 7.79 6.63 -15.82
N THR A 142 6.67 7.32 -16.07
CA THR A 142 5.37 6.91 -15.54
C THR A 142 4.78 5.81 -16.42
N PHE A 143 4.56 4.64 -15.84
CA PHE A 143 3.95 3.52 -16.55
C PHE A 143 2.43 3.66 -16.62
N ALA A 144 1.78 4.08 -15.53
CA ALA A 144 0.38 4.48 -15.58
C ALA A 144 0.01 5.37 -14.38
N GLY A 145 -1.09 6.12 -14.55
CA GLY A 145 -1.76 6.86 -13.51
C GLY A 145 -3.26 6.56 -13.51
N PHE A 146 -3.83 6.42 -12.33
CA PHE A 146 -5.25 6.15 -12.11
C PHE A 146 -5.85 7.27 -11.29
N LYS A 147 -7.07 7.68 -11.63
CA LYS A 147 -7.88 8.53 -10.73
C LYS A 147 -8.56 7.63 -9.70
N THR A 148 -8.49 8.03 -8.45
CA THR A 148 -9.08 7.30 -7.32
C THR A 148 -9.89 8.26 -6.43
N ASP A 149 -10.62 7.69 -5.48
CA ASP A 149 -11.28 8.40 -4.40
C ASP A 149 -11.06 7.57 -3.12
N LEU A 150 -9.80 7.54 -2.68
CA LEU A 150 -9.38 6.78 -1.51
C LEU A 150 -9.74 7.61 -0.26
N ALA A 151 -10.73 7.13 0.48
CA ALA A 151 -11.20 7.79 1.68
C ALA A 151 -10.22 7.59 2.85
N ASP A 152 -10.03 8.65 3.63
CA ASP A 152 -9.34 8.56 4.91
C ASP A 152 -10.01 7.53 5.84
N GLY A 153 -9.21 6.91 6.69
CA GLY A 153 -9.67 5.91 7.65
C GLY A 153 -9.95 4.52 7.04
N LYS A 154 -9.85 4.35 5.72
CA LYS A 154 -10.01 3.05 5.06
C LYS A 154 -8.67 2.35 4.81
N TRP A 155 -8.61 1.05 5.09
CA TRP A 155 -7.47 0.21 4.76
C TRP A 155 -7.50 -0.19 3.28
N HIS A 156 -6.33 -0.13 2.65
CA HIS A 156 -6.07 -0.42 1.24
C HIS A 156 -4.84 -1.31 1.12
N THR A 157 -4.75 -2.08 0.03
CA THR A 157 -3.57 -2.91 -0.26
C THR A 157 -2.65 -2.17 -1.23
N ILE A 158 -1.34 -2.22 -0.98
CA ILE A 158 -0.30 -1.75 -1.91
C ILE A 158 0.73 -2.85 -2.15
N ARG A 159 1.12 -3.04 -3.42
CA ARG A 159 2.08 -4.07 -3.81
C ARG A 159 3.00 -3.63 -4.94
N ILE A 160 4.25 -4.08 -4.86
CA ILE A 160 5.22 -4.09 -5.95
C ILE A 160 5.63 -5.55 -6.19
N GLU A 161 5.53 -6.01 -7.44
CA GLU A 161 6.12 -7.25 -7.92
C GLU A 161 7.22 -6.88 -8.92
N MET A 162 8.43 -7.40 -8.76
CA MET A 162 9.55 -7.17 -9.70
C MET A 162 10.22 -8.50 -10.03
N VAL A 163 10.31 -8.80 -11.32
CA VAL A 163 10.99 -9.98 -11.83
C VAL A 163 11.72 -9.63 -13.12
N GLY A 164 13.03 -9.85 -13.16
CA GLY A 164 13.87 -9.46 -14.28
C GLY A 164 13.76 -7.96 -14.56
N ASP A 165 13.57 -7.59 -15.82
CA ASP A 165 13.44 -6.19 -16.26
C ASP A 165 12.05 -5.59 -16.04
N THR A 166 11.11 -6.32 -15.42
CA THR A 166 9.70 -5.94 -15.39
C THR A 166 9.21 -5.73 -13.96
N MET A 167 8.40 -4.69 -13.77
CA MET A 167 7.66 -4.43 -12.55
C MET A 167 6.15 -4.43 -12.77
N LEU A 168 5.41 -4.75 -11.72
CA LEU A 168 3.98 -4.52 -11.61
C LEU A 168 3.69 -3.85 -10.27
N GLY A 169 2.98 -2.72 -10.32
CA GLY A 169 2.48 -2.00 -9.16
C GLY A 169 0.97 -2.16 -9.05
N LEU A 170 0.48 -2.32 -7.81
CA LEU A 170 -0.93 -2.49 -7.51
C LEU A 170 -1.34 -1.65 -6.30
N VAL A 171 -2.50 -0.99 -6.41
CA VAL A 171 -3.25 -0.43 -5.28
C VAL A 171 -4.72 -0.81 -5.43
N ASP A 172 -5.20 -1.70 -4.56
CA ASP A 172 -6.48 -2.38 -4.72
C ASP A 172 -6.64 -2.94 -6.15
N ASP A 173 -7.59 -2.42 -6.94
CA ASP A 173 -7.85 -2.82 -8.33
C ASP A 173 -7.07 -2.01 -9.38
N ASN A 174 -6.27 -1.03 -8.96
CA ASN A 174 -5.47 -0.19 -9.86
C ASN A 174 -4.13 -0.88 -10.13
N ILE A 175 -3.95 -1.40 -11.35
CA ILE A 175 -2.84 -2.28 -11.70
C ILE A 175 -2.13 -1.73 -12.92
N ALA A 176 -0.82 -1.53 -12.81
CA ALA A 176 0.03 -1.14 -13.91
C ALA A 176 1.32 -1.95 -13.93
N TRP A 177 1.87 -2.14 -15.11
CA TRP A 177 3.15 -2.80 -15.30
C TRP A 177 4.05 -1.93 -16.19
N GLY A 178 5.34 -2.20 -16.16
CA GLY A 178 6.32 -1.56 -17.02
C GLY A 178 7.64 -2.30 -16.99
N SER A 179 8.49 -2.05 -17.97
CA SER A 179 9.80 -2.70 -18.07
C SER A 179 10.89 -1.65 -18.28
N ASP A 180 12.05 -1.86 -17.66
CA ASP A 180 13.23 -0.99 -17.75
C ASP A 180 14.49 -1.82 -17.40
N GLU A 181 15.61 -1.58 -18.09
CA GLU A 181 16.87 -2.31 -17.85
C GLU A 181 17.39 -2.08 -16.42
N LEU A 182 17.10 -0.93 -15.80
CA LEU A 182 17.43 -0.65 -14.40
C LEU A 182 16.85 -1.71 -13.45
N PHE A 183 15.71 -2.31 -13.80
CA PHE A 183 15.09 -3.36 -13.00
C PHE A 183 15.85 -4.68 -13.06
N THR A 184 16.88 -4.85 -13.89
CA THR A 184 17.77 -6.02 -13.78
C THR A 184 18.81 -5.88 -12.67
N GLN A 185 19.00 -4.66 -12.13
CA GLN A 185 19.98 -4.39 -11.08
C GLN A 185 19.46 -4.80 -9.70
N THR A 186 20.37 -4.94 -8.74
CA THR A 186 20.03 -5.19 -7.33
C THR A 186 19.05 -4.14 -6.80
N LYS A 187 17.95 -4.60 -6.23
CA LYS A 187 17.01 -3.76 -5.49
C LYS A 187 17.49 -3.56 -4.08
N SER A 188 17.29 -2.37 -3.56
CA SER A 188 17.84 -1.95 -2.28
C SER A 188 16.85 -1.05 -1.56
N ALA A 189 16.96 -1.04 -0.23
CA ALA A 189 16.31 -0.03 0.60
C ALA A 189 14.80 0.15 0.34
N PRO A 190 13.98 -0.92 0.29
CA PRO A 190 12.54 -0.71 0.22
C PRO A 190 12.04 0.03 1.44
N GLY A 191 10.93 0.76 1.28
CA GLY A 191 10.35 1.49 2.40
C GLY A 191 9.22 2.41 2.00
N PHE A 192 8.83 3.23 2.97
CA PHE A 192 7.65 4.08 2.87
C PHE A 192 8.02 5.55 2.93
N THR A 193 7.26 6.37 2.23
CA THR A 193 7.27 7.82 2.41
C THR A 193 5.87 8.32 2.74
N VAL A 194 5.78 9.41 3.50
CA VAL A 194 4.50 10.10 3.79
C VAL A 194 4.70 11.61 3.66
N SER A 195 3.78 12.31 3.01
CA SER A 195 3.67 13.76 3.06
C SER A 195 2.30 14.18 3.60
N GLY A 196 2.20 15.37 4.19
CA GLY A 196 1.00 15.82 4.88
C GLY A 196 0.90 15.28 6.30
N GLN A 197 -0.33 15.09 6.80
CA GLN A 197 -0.53 14.75 8.22
C GLN A 197 -0.01 13.35 8.55
N SER A 198 -0.73 12.28 8.20
CA SER A 198 -0.26 10.95 8.52
C SER A 198 -0.85 9.84 7.64
N ALA A 199 -0.14 8.70 7.63
CA ALA A 199 -0.67 7.46 7.12
C ALA A 199 -0.21 6.31 8.02
N ALA A 200 -1.09 5.30 8.14
CA ALA A 200 -0.78 4.09 8.88
C ALA A 200 -0.41 2.94 7.93
N PHE A 201 0.48 2.06 8.38
CA PHE A 201 0.96 0.89 7.65
C PHE A 201 0.94 -0.36 8.53
N ARG A 202 0.63 -1.51 7.93
CA ARG A 202 0.67 -2.82 8.62
C ARG A 202 0.90 -3.98 7.66
N ASN A 203 1.22 -5.14 8.23
CA ASN A 203 1.27 -6.44 7.53
C ASN A 203 2.18 -6.42 6.29
N LEU A 204 3.41 -5.95 6.47
CA LEU A 204 4.42 -5.99 5.41
C LEU A 204 4.92 -7.42 5.22
N VAL A 205 4.94 -7.86 3.97
CA VAL A 205 5.58 -9.10 3.54
C VAL A 205 6.52 -8.80 2.39
N ILE A 206 7.74 -9.34 2.47
CA ILE A 206 8.70 -9.39 1.37
C ILE A 206 9.04 -10.85 1.09
N SER A 207 8.92 -11.27 -0.16
CA SER A 207 9.29 -12.62 -0.59
C SER A 207 10.17 -12.58 -1.83
N GLU A 208 10.93 -13.65 -2.05
CA GLU A 208 11.50 -13.94 -3.37
C GLU A 208 10.39 -14.05 -4.41
N ALA A 209 10.74 -13.85 -5.68
CA ALA A 209 9.81 -13.98 -6.80
C ALA A 209 10.44 -14.76 -7.96
N THR A 210 9.59 -15.44 -8.70
CA THR A 210 9.90 -15.95 -10.04
C THR A 210 8.83 -15.49 -11.02
N LEU A 211 9.14 -15.48 -12.32
CA LEU A 211 8.19 -15.02 -13.33
C LEU A 211 6.98 -15.97 -13.35
N ASN A 212 5.78 -15.39 -13.35
CA ASN A 212 4.58 -16.16 -13.60
C ASN A 212 4.66 -16.78 -15.01
N PRO A 213 4.57 -18.11 -15.15
CA PRO A 213 4.65 -18.76 -16.47
C PRO A 213 3.49 -18.38 -17.40
N ASN A 214 2.43 -17.78 -16.87
CA ASN A 214 1.31 -17.24 -17.64
C ASN A 214 1.39 -15.72 -17.84
N TRP A 215 2.53 -15.09 -17.55
CA TRP A 215 2.66 -13.63 -17.57
C TRP A 215 2.20 -13.03 -18.90
N ASP A 216 2.61 -13.57 -20.05
CA ASP A 216 2.20 -13.04 -21.36
C ASP A 216 0.67 -12.96 -21.52
N LYS A 217 -0.05 -13.97 -21.01
CA LYS A 217 -1.52 -14.02 -21.04
C LYS A 217 -2.16 -13.07 -20.02
N VAL A 218 -1.49 -12.79 -18.90
CA VAL A 218 -1.95 -11.79 -17.92
C VAL A 218 -1.71 -10.40 -18.50
N LYS A 219 -0.49 -10.12 -18.94
CA LYS A 219 -0.05 -8.89 -19.60
C LYS A 219 -0.94 -8.49 -20.76
N SER A 220 -1.38 -9.43 -21.60
CA SER A 220 -2.28 -9.15 -22.73
C SER A 220 -3.67 -8.62 -22.33
N LYS A 221 -4.02 -8.69 -21.04
CA LYS A 221 -5.29 -8.18 -20.50
C LYS A 221 -5.11 -6.89 -19.70
N LEU A 222 -3.87 -6.48 -19.45
CA LEU A 222 -3.56 -5.23 -18.78
C LEU A 222 -3.37 -4.12 -19.84
N PRO A 223 -3.68 -2.87 -19.51
CA PRO A 223 -3.33 -1.73 -20.35
C PRO A 223 -1.82 -1.70 -20.62
N ALA A 224 -1.42 -1.23 -21.80
CA ALA A 224 -0.01 -1.02 -22.08
C ALA A 224 0.54 0.17 -21.25
N PRO A 225 1.83 0.17 -20.89
CA PRO A 225 2.44 1.29 -20.18
C PRO A 225 2.32 2.57 -21.03
N GLY A 226 1.98 3.68 -20.40
CA GLY A 226 1.74 4.97 -21.05
C GLY A 226 0.32 5.16 -21.56
N GLU A 227 -0.50 4.11 -21.60
CA GLU A 227 -1.93 4.24 -21.90
C GLU A 227 -2.72 4.54 -20.62
N LEU A 228 -3.65 5.50 -20.69
CA LEU A 228 -4.57 5.75 -19.59
C LEU A 228 -5.49 4.54 -19.44
N ALA A 229 -5.31 3.79 -18.36
CA ALA A 229 -6.22 2.72 -18.01
C ALA A 229 -7.64 3.29 -17.80
N PRO A 230 -8.68 2.67 -18.38
CA PRO A 230 -10.04 3.03 -18.01
C PRO A 230 -10.24 2.80 -16.50
N PRO A 231 -11.03 3.63 -15.80
CA PRO A 231 -11.28 3.44 -14.38
C PRO A 231 -11.86 2.04 -14.14
N PRO A 232 -11.48 1.37 -13.03
CA PRO A 232 -11.93 0.01 -12.74
C PRO A 232 -13.46 -0.07 -12.77
N ALA A 233 -13.98 -1.10 -13.45
CA ALA A 233 -15.40 -1.32 -13.59
C ALA A 233 -16.02 -1.81 -12.26
N GLY A 234 -16.28 -0.91 -11.32
CA GLY A 234 -16.67 -1.35 -9.99
C GLY A 234 -16.96 -0.28 -8.94
N GLY A 235 -17.45 0.89 -9.32
CA GLY A 235 -17.84 1.92 -8.35
C GLY A 235 -19.09 2.65 -8.81
N LYS A 236 -20.27 2.00 -8.73
CA LYS A 236 -21.54 2.73 -8.80
C LYS A 236 -21.70 3.56 -7.52
N GLY A 237 -20.95 4.66 -7.42
CA GLY A 237 -21.33 5.77 -6.56
C GLY A 237 -22.69 6.27 -7.04
N LYS A 238 -23.73 6.03 -6.24
CA LYS A 238 -25.05 6.63 -6.47
C LYS A 238 -24.86 8.14 -6.59
N GLY A 239 -24.95 8.66 -7.81
CA GLY A 239 -24.99 10.10 -8.04
C GLY A 239 -26.10 10.71 -7.18
N LYS A 240 -25.72 11.63 -6.28
CA LYS A 240 -26.66 12.51 -5.59
C LYS A 240 -27.47 13.23 -6.66
N GLY A 241 -28.77 12.95 -6.71
CA GLY A 241 -29.71 13.67 -7.55
C GLY A 241 -29.64 15.16 -7.25
N LYS A 242 -29.37 15.97 -8.27
CA LYS A 242 -29.58 17.41 -8.25
C LYS A 242 -31.08 17.65 -8.02
N GLY A 243 -31.45 18.04 -6.80
CA GLY A 243 -32.74 18.66 -6.54
C GLY A 243 -32.81 19.99 -7.29
N LYS A 244 -33.63 20.04 -8.34
CA LYS A 244 -34.09 21.30 -8.95
C LYS A 244 -35.04 21.96 -7.96
N GLY A 245 -34.61 23.05 -7.33
CA GLY A 245 -35.52 24.01 -6.72
C GLY A 245 -36.24 24.80 -7.81
N LYS A 246 -37.57 24.65 -7.87
CA LYS A 246 -38.51 25.60 -8.46
C LYS A 246 -39.70 25.66 -7.50
N GLY A 247 -40.04 26.87 -7.06
CA GLY A 247 -41.12 27.16 -6.13
C GLY A 247 -40.68 28.21 -5.14
#